data_AF-A0A952G111-F1
#
_entry.id   AF-A0A952G111-F1
#
_cell.length_a   1.000
_cell.length_b   1.000
_cell.length_c   1.000
_cell.angle_alpha   90.00
_cell.angle_beta   90.00
_cell.angle_gamma   90.00
#
_symmetry.space_group_name_H-M   'P 1'
#
loop_
_entity.id
_entity.type
_entity.pdbx_description
1 polymer ?
#
loop_
_entity_poly.entity_id
_entity_poly.type
_entity_poly.pdbx_seq_one_letter_code
_entity_poly.pdbx_strand_id
1 'polypeptide(L)'
;MSLADLDARVKHDLDCLNFGAAPWTRAREGLYDVVIVGGGQSGLGAAFALKRERVHNILVLDDSPEGYEGPWETYARMMTLRTPKTITSIDLGVPSLTFRAFWEAQYGEDGWAEVDKIPRGDWMAYLRWYRKVLDLPVKNETHVHMVEPASDGFILHTDNGKFHARKVVLATGIQGGGAWHTPDFIKALPRHLYAHTSEAIDVAGLKDKRVGVLGGGASAFDNAHHILDAGAAEAHVFVRRKDLPRVNPIRHMEQAGLIPRFPALSDADKYAVISHFFRFNQPPTNDTFG
;
A
#
# COMPACT_ATOMS: atom_id res chain seq x y z
N MET A 1 -19.39 -18.58 8.65
CA MET A 1 -18.06 -19.23 8.59
C MET A 1 -17.14 -18.46 9.51
N SER A 2 -16.36 -19.09 10.39
CA SER A 2 -15.42 -18.39 11.27
C SER A 2 -14.09 -18.10 10.55
N LEU A 3 -13.24 -17.24 11.13
CA LEU A 3 -11.88 -17.02 10.61
C LEU A 3 -11.04 -18.30 10.63
N ALA A 4 -11.23 -19.19 11.60
CA ALA A 4 -10.54 -20.48 11.66
C ALA A 4 -10.99 -21.42 10.52
N ASP A 5 -12.29 -21.41 10.18
CA ASP A 5 -12.79 -22.15 9.02
C ASP A 5 -12.22 -21.59 7.71
N LEU A 6 -12.07 -20.27 7.62
CA LEU A 6 -11.43 -19.63 6.47
C LEU A 6 -9.96 -20.01 6.36
N ASP A 7 -9.20 -20.00 7.46
CA ASP A 7 -7.79 -20.44 7.48
C ASP A 7 -7.64 -21.89 6.99
N ALA A 8 -8.54 -22.78 7.42
CA ALA A 8 -8.57 -24.16 6.94
C ALA A 8 -8.91 -24.24 5.44
N ARG A 9 -9.85 -23.41 4.98
CA ARG A 9 -10.22 -23.32 3.55
C ARG A 9 -9.06 -22.83 2.69
N VAL A 10 -8.32 -21.81 3.12
CA VAL A 10 -7.13 -21.30 2.42
C VAL A 10 -6.10 -22.41 2.27
N LYS A 11 -5.79 -23.15 3.34
CA LYS A 11 -4.84 -24.27 3.28
C LYS A 11 -5.26 -25.34 2.29
N HIS A 12 -6.55 -25.70 2.29
CA HIS A 12 -7.10 -26.66 1.34
C HIS A 12 -7.02 -26.18 -0.10
N ASP A 13 -7.42 -24.94 -0.39
CA ASP A 13 -7.38 -24.38 -1.74
C ASP A 13 -5.94 -24.27 -2.26
N LEU A 14 -4.98 -23.92 -1.40
CA LEU A 14 -3.55 -23.89 -1.74
C LEU A 14 -3.00 -25.30 -2.02
N ASP A 15 -3.38 -26.30 -1.23
CA ASP A 15 -3.02 -27.71 -1.46
C ASP A 15 -3.57 -28.23 -2.80
N CYS A 16 -4.83 -27.89 -3.13
CA CYS A 16 -5.42 -28.20 -4.45
C CYS A 16 -4.65 -27.57 -5.62
N LEU A 17 -4.00 -26.43 -5.40
CA LEU A 17 -3.12 -25.78 -6.38
C LEU A 17 -1.68 -26.32 -6.38
N ASN A 18 -1.40 -27.34 -5.56
CA ASN A 18 -0.07 -27.90 -5.34
C ASN A 18 0.94 -26.82 -4.91
N PHE A 19 0.47 -25.85 -4.11
CA PHE A 19 1.30 -24.80 -3.52
C PHE A 19 2.27 -25.41 -2.51
N GLY A 20 3.53 -24.96 -2.52
CA GLY A 20 4.58 -25.53 -1.65
C GLY A 20 5.27 -26.78 -2.23
N ALA A 21 4.89 -27.23 -3.43
CA ALA A 21 5.63 -28.27 -4.16
C ALA A 21 7.11 -27.88 -4.39
N ALA A 22 7.96 -28.87 -4.66
CA ALA A 22 9.42 -28.69 -4.73
C ALA A 22 9.84 -27.47 -5.57
N PRO A 23 10.73 -26.60 -5.04
CA PRO A 23 11.23 -25.46 -5.77
C PRO A 23 12.07 -25.90 -6.97
N TRP A 24 12.07 -25.10 -8.03
CA TRP A 24 12.94 -25.33 -9.19
C TRP A 24 14.26 -24.55 -9.10
N THR A 25 14.38 -23.63 -8.14
CA THR A 25 15.61 -22.89 -7.90
C THR A 25 16.63 -23.74 -7.15
N ARG A 26 17.91 -23.61 -7.52
CA ARG A 26 19.02 -24.27 -6.82
C ARG A 26 19.41 -23.44 -5.59
N ALA A 27 19.25 -24.03 -4.40
CA ALA A 27 19.68 -23.41 -3.15
C ALA A 27 21.18 -23.07 -3.16
N ARG A 28 21.52 -21.93 -2.57
CA ARG A 28 22.90 -21.45 -2.36
C ARG A 28 22.97 -20.94 -0.92
N GLU A 29 23.94 -21.44 -0.16
CA GLU A 29 24.08 -21.07 1.25
C GLU A 29 24.34 -19.56 1.40
N GLY A 30 23.63 -18.92 2.34
CA GLY A 30 23.77 -17.49 2.60
C GLY A 30 23.25 -16.54 1.51
N LEU A 31 22.59 -17.06 0.46
CA LEU A 31 22.15 -16.28 -0.70
C LEU A 31 20.67 -16.56 -1.01
N TYR A 32 19.83 -15.54 -0.88
CA TYR A 32 18.42 -15.61 -1.27
C TYR A 32 18.25 -15.61 -2.79
N ASP A 33 17.23 -16.28 -3.31
CA ASP A 33 16.85 -16.17 -4.71
C ASP A 33 16.28 -14.78 -5.00
N VAL A 34 15.42 -14.29 -4.10
CA VAL A 34 14.81 -12.96 -4.20
C VAL A 34 14.72 -12.31 -2.83
N VAL A 35 15.19 -11.08 -2.71
CA VAL A 35 14.83 -10.21 -1.58
C VAL A 35 13.85 -9.14 -2.05
N ILE A 36 12.74 -9.00 -1.34
CA ILE A 36 11.73 -7.97 -1.58
C ILE A 36 11.93 -6.85 -0.54
N VAL A 37 12.06 -5.61 -0.99
CA VAL A 37 12.19 -4.44 -0.11
C VAL A 37 10.84 -3.73 -0.03
N GLY A 38 10.23 -3.73 1.15
CA GLY A 38 8.86 -3.29 1.43
C GLY A 38 7.92 -4.49 1.63
N GLY A 39 7.36 -4.61 2.84
CA GLY A 39 6.41 -5.61 3.30
C GLY A 39 4.96 -5.14 3.34
N GLY A 40 4.64 -3.97 2.76
CA GLY A 40 3.26 -3.55 2.50
C GLY A 40 2.57 -4.42 1.44
N GLN A 41 1.35 -4.04 1.05
CA GLN A 41 0.49 -4.85 0.15
C GLN A 41 1.21 -5.42 -1.09
N SER A 42 2.03 -4.62 -1.77
CA SER A 42 2.70 -5.03 -3.01
C SER A 42 3.82 -6.03 -2.73
N GLY A 43 4.49 -5.89 -1.59
CA GLY A 43 5.51 -6.84 -1.14
C GLY A 43 4.92 -8.18 -0.75
N LEU A 44 3.82 -8.17 0.02
CA LEU A 44 3.10 -9.40 0.38
C LEU A 44 2.58 -10.12 -0.87
N GLY A 45 1.97 -9.38 -1.81
CA GLY A 45 1.51 -9.94 -3.09
C GLY A 45 2.65 -10.51 -3.93
N ALA A 46 3.80 -9.83 -4.00
CA ALA A 46 4.98 -10.33 -4.70
C ALA A 46 5.56 -11.60 -4.05
N ALA A 47 5.62 -11.64 -2.71
CA ALA A 47 6.09 -12.81 -1.98
C ALA A 47 5.18 -14.03 -2.22
N PHE A 48 3.86 -13.84 -2.16
CA PHE A 48 2.91 -14.90 -2.48
C PHE A 48 3.03 -15.36 -3.94
N ALA A 49 3.15 -14.44 -4.89
CA ALA A 49 3.35 -14.76 -6.30
C ALA A 49 4.60 -15.61 -6.52
N LEU A 50 5.74 -15.24 -5.92
CA LEU A 50 6.99 -15.99 -6.02
C LEU A 50 6.87 -17.40 -5.44
N LYS A 51 6.25 -17.54 -4.26
CA LYS A 51 6.00 -18.86 -3.68
C LYS A 51 5.11 -19.72 -4.58
N ARG A 52 4.09 -19.14 -5.23
CA ARG A 52 3.21 -19.86 -6.18
C ARG A 52 3.97 -20.35 -7.41
N GLU A 53 4.92 -19.57 -7.89
CA GLU A 53 5.86 -19.95 -8.95
C GLU A 53 7.00 -20.86 -8.45
N ARG A 54 6.91 -21.40 -7.23
CA ARG A 54 7.89 -22.31 -6.60
C ARG A 54 9.29 -21.72 -6.43
N VAL A 55 9.35 -20.40 -6.21
CA VAL A 55 10.56 -19.69 -5.75
C VAL A 55 10.41 -19.47 -4.25
N HIS A 56 10.98 -20.38 -3.45
CA HIS A 56 10.72 -20.44 -2.01
C HIS A 56 11.76 -19.71 -1.16
N ASN A 57 13.01 -19.65 -1.62
CA ASN A 57 14.12 -19.01 -0.89
C ASN A 57 14.06 -17.49 -1.06
N ILE A 58 13.06 -16.88 -0.44
CA ILE A 58 12.77 -15.45 -0.50
C ILE A 58 12.79 -14.84 0.90
N LEU A 59 13.03 -13.53 0.96
CA LEU A 59 12.91 -12.74 2.19
C LEU A 59 12.26 -11.40 1.85
N VAL A 60 11.33 -10.95 2.68
CA VAL A 60 10.77 -9.60 2.61
C VAL A 60 11.37 -8.78 3.75
N LEU A 61 11.91 -7.60 3.45
CA LEU A 61 12.46 -6.67 4.42
C LEU A 61 11.56 -5.44 4.50
N ASP A 62 11.15 -5.05 5.70
CA ASP A 62 10.35 -3.83 5.92
C ASP A 62 10.94 -3.03 7.09
N ASP A 63 10.90 -1.70 7.00
CA ASP A 63 11.42 -0.80 8.03
C ASP A 63 10.43 -0.58 9.18
N SER A 64 9.14 -0.83 8.95
CA SER A 64 8.09 -0.62 9.94
C SER A 64 8.02 -1.79 10.94
N PRO A 65 7.53 -1.54 12.17
CA PRO A 65 7.18 -2.60 13.11
C PRO A 65 6.16 -3.58 12.51
N GLU A 66 6.14 -4.81 13.03
CA GLU A 66 5.21 -5.84 12.56
C GLU A 66 3.76 -5.37 12.68
N GLY A 67 3.02 -5.52 11.58
CA GLY A 67 1.61 -5.12 11.50
C GLY A 67 1.38 -3.65 11.20
N TYR A 68 2.42 -2.87 10.90
CA TYR A 68 2.32 -1.46 10.48
C TYR A 68 2.93 -1.21 9.09
N GLU A 69 3.13 -2.26 8.30
CA GLU A 69 3.75 -2.17 6.98
C GLU A 69 2.85 -1.41 5.98
N GLY A 70 3.45 -0.45 5.28
CA GLY A 70 2.74 0.39 4.33
C GLY A 70 1.91 1.50 4.98
N PRO A 71 1.00 2.14 4.22
CA PRO A 71 0.45 3.44 4.60
C PRO A 71 -0.75 3.37 5.55
N TRP A 72 -1.38 2.20 5.69
CA TRP A 72 -2.78 2.07 6.14
C TRP A 72 -2.98 2.51 7.58
N GLU A 73 -2.12 2.10 8.50
CA GLU A 73 -2.18 2.55 9.90
C GLU A 73 -0.99 3.45 10.28
N THR A 74 -0.27 3.97 9.29
CA THR A 74 0.86 4.89 9.49
C THR A 74 0.47 6.32 9.14
N TYR A 75 0.61 6.75 7.90
CA TYR A 75 0.38 8.14 7.49
C TYR A 75 -0.92 8.35 6.70
N ALA A 76 -1.59 7.31 6.20
CA ALA A 76 -2.88 7.49 5.54
C ALA A 76 -3.91 8.04 6.54
N ARG A 77 -4.83 8.90 6.09
CA ARG A 77 -5.88 9.51 6.93
C ARG A 77 -7.30 9.30 6.41
N MET A 78 -7.46 8.64 5.27
CA MET A 78 -8.78 8.27 4.74
C MET A 78 -9.48 7.26 5.65
N MET A 79 -10.79 7.41 5.86
CA MET A 79 -11.56 6.45 6.66
C MET A 79 -11.77 5.12 5.94
N THR A 80 -11.98 5.18 4.62
CA THR A 80 -12.23 4.03 3.76
C THR A 80 -11.32 4.03 2.54
N LEU A 81 -11.13 2.85 1.95
CA LEU A 81 -10.51 2.70 0.64
C LEU A 81 -11.42 3.31 -0.42
N ARG A 82 -10.80 3.93 -1.42
CA ARG A 82 -11.51 4.57 -2.54
C ARG A 82 -11.81 3.59 -3.66
N THR A 83 -11.06 2.51 -3.74
CA THR A 83 -11.24 1.43 -4.71
C THR A 83 -12.57 0.71 -4.45
N PRO A 84 -13.35 0.34 -5.49
CA PRO A 84 -14.54 -0.48 -5.31
C PRO A 84 -14.22 -1.75 -4.51
N LYS A 85 -15.09 -2.11 -3.55
CA LYS A 85 -14.87 -3.28 -2.67
C LYS A 85 -14.66 -4.59 -3.45
N THR A 86 -15.22 -4.69 -4.65
CA THR A 86 -15.18 -5.89 -5.49
C THR A 86 -13.88 -6.08 -6.26
N ILE A 87 -12.94 -5.12 -6.24
CA ILE A 87 -11.66 -5.28 -6.92
C ILE A 87 -10.76 -6.21 -6.12
N THR A 88 -10.38 -7.32 -6.75
CA THR A 88 -9.35 -8.24 -6.24
C THR A 88 -7.95 -7.64 -6.41
N SER A 89 -7.01 -8.03 -5.56
CA SER A 89 -5.70 -7.37 -5.47
C SER A 89 -4.55 -8.39 -5.44
N ILE A 90 -4.19 -8.83 -4.24
CA ILE A 90 -3.04 -9.67 -3.96
C ILE A 90 -3.43 -11.14 -3.74
N ASP A 91 -4.72 -11.47 -3.83
CA ASP A 91 -5.24 -12.85 -3.71
C ASP A 91 -4.84 -13.74 -4.90
N LEU A 92 -4.37 -13.14 -6.01
CA LEU A 92 -3.93 -13.81 -7.23
C LEU A 92 -4.91 -14.88 -7.75
N GLY A 93 -6.22 -14.64 -7.57
CA GLY A 93 -7.28 -15.52 -8.05
C GLY A 93 -7.64 -16.67 -7.12
N VAL A 94 -7.10 -16.72 -5.89
CA VAL A 94 -7.50 -17.70 -4.87
C VAL A 94 -8.69 -17.15 -4.09
N PRO A 95 -9.92 -17.71 -4.24
CA PRO A 95 -11.13 -17.09 -3.69
C PRO A 95 -11.12 -16.94 -2.17
N SER A 96 -10.59 -17.95 -1.46
CA SER A 96 -10.47 -17.94 0.00
C SER A 96 -9.44 -16.95 0.53
N LEU A 97 -8.57 -16.39 -0.31
CA LEU A 97 -7.64 -15.33 0.07
C LEU A 97 -8.18 -13.92 -0.19
N THR A 98 -9.38 -13.76 -0.77
CA THR A 98 -9.92 -12.43 -1.07
C THR A 98 -10.30 -11.67 0.20
N PHE A 99 -10.25 -10.33 0.14
CA PHE A 99 -10.77 -9.48 1.23
C PHE A 99 -12.23 -9.80 1.55
N ARG A 100 -13.05 -10.10 0.54
CA ARG A 100 -14.44 -10.52 0.73
C ARG A 100 -14.54 -11.74 1.65
N ALA A 101 -13.77 -12.79 1.37
CA ALA A 101 -13.79 -14.00 2.20
C ALA A 101 -13.38 -13.70 3.66
N PHE A 102 -12.35 -12.87 3.84
CA PHE A 102 -11.92 -12.38 5.16
C PHE A 102 -13.01 -11.55 5.88
N TRP A 103 -13.73 -10.70 5.15
CA TRP A 103 -14.82 -9.89 5.68
C TRP A 103 -16.01 -10.76 6.09
N GLU A 104 -16.47 -11.66 5.21
CA GLU A 104 -17.60 -12.55 5.47
C GLU A 104 -17.31 -13.51 6.64
N ALA A 105 -16.05 -13.89 6.86
CA ALA A 105 -15.65 -14.70 8.00
C ALA A 105 -15.78 -13.99 9.37
N GLN A 106 -15.85 -12.67 9.38
CA GLN A 106 -15.94 -11.85 10.59
C GLN A 106 -17.32 -11.19 10.75
N TYR A 107 -17.92 -10.75 9.64
CA TYR A 107 -19.12 -9.93 9.61
C TYR A 107 -20.30 -10.60 8.87
N GLY A 108 -20.11 -11.80 8.33
CA GLY A 108 -21.13 -12.52 7.56
C GLY A 108 -21.34 -11.98 6.14
N GLU A 109 -22.13 -12.71 5.36
CA GLU A 109 -22.47 -12.34 3.97
C GLU A 109 -23.31 -11.05 3.90
N ASP A 110 -24.24 -10.87 4.84
CA ASP A 110 -25.04 -9.66 4.94
C ASP A 110 -24.15 -8.43 5.18
N GLY A 111 -23.15 -8.56 6.06
CA GLY A 111 -22.17 -7.49 6.29
C GLY A 111 -21.37 -7.14 5.03
N TRP A 112 -21.09 -8.10 4.14
CA TRP A 112 -20.47 -7.80 2.85
C TRP A 112 -21.42 -7.07 1.90
N ALA A 113 -22.71 -7.40 1.91
CA ALA A 113 -23.70 -6.70 1.10
C ALA A 113 -23.83 -5.22 1.54
N GLU A 114 -23.86 -4.98 2.85
CA GLU A 114 -24.05 -3.67 3.47
C GLU A 114 -22.85 -2.72 3.34
N VAL A 115 -21.61 -3.22 3.47
CA VAL A 115 -20.42 -2.36 3.41
C VAL A 115 -20.26 -1.74 2.02
N ASP A 116 -20.30 -0.41 1.88
CA ASP A 116 -20.07 0.22 0.56
C ASP A 116 -18.58 0.23 0.20
N LYS A 117 -17.76 0.74 1.12
CA LYS A 117 -16.30 0.86 0.98
C LYS A 117 -15.59 0.20 2.13
N ILE A 118 -14.48 -0.46 1.81
CA ILE A 118 -13.66 -1.16 2.80
C ILE A 118 -13.07 -0.13 3.77
N PRO A 119 -13.30 -0.23 5.08
CA PRO A 119 -12.63 0.63 6.05
C PRO A 119 -11.11 0.38 6.02
N ARG A 120 -10.35 1.46 6.19
CA ARG A 120 -8.88 1.41 6.10
C ARG A 120 -8.27 0.46 7.15
N GLY A 121 -8.82 0.45 8.37
CA GLY A 121 -8.37 -0.45 9.45
C GLY A 121 -8.61 -1.91 9.12
N ASP A 122 -9.78 -2.26 8.60
CA ASP A 122 -10.11 -3.63 8.18
C ASP A 122 -9.25 -4.10 7.03
N TRP A 123 -8.87 -3.21 6.10
CA TRP A 123 -7.89 -3.53 5.08
C TRP A 123 -6.53 -3.89 5.68
N MET A 124 -6.05 -3.15 6.68
CA MET A 124 -4.81 -3.49 7.35
C MET A 124 -4.93 -4.81 8.13
N ALA A 125 -6.06 -5.05 8.81
CA ALA A 125 -6.35 -6.33 9.47
C ALA A 125 -6.31 -7.50 8.48
N TYR A 126 -6.87 -7.32 7.27
CA TYR A 126 -6.77 -8.28 6.18
C TYR A 126 -5.32 -8.53 5.77
N LEU A 127 -4.49 -7.50 5.61
CA LEU A 127 -3.07 -7.69 5.24
C LEU A 127 -2.27 -8.42 6.32
N ARG A 128 -2.54 -8.15 7.60
CA ARG A 128 -1.95 -8.88 8.74
C ARG A 128 -2.36 -10.36 8.70
N TRP A 129 -3.64 -10.64 8.50
CA TRP A 129 -4.16 -12.00 8.34
C TRP A 129 -3.54 -12.70 7.12
N TYR A 130 -3.49 -12.01 5.98
CA TYR A 130 -2.93 -12.51 4.72
C TYR A 130 -1.46 -12.92 4.88
N ARG A 131 -0.63 -12.08 5.52
CA ARG A 131 0.76 -12.41 5.86
C ARG A 131 0.85 -13.69 6.70
N LYS A 132 0.00 -13.80 7.72
CA LYS A 132 0.00 -14.92 8.68
C LYS A 132 -0.46 -16.22 8.05
N VAL A 133 -1.60 -16.23 7.34
CA VAL A 133 -2.18 -17.46 6.77
C VAL A 133 -1.31 -18.06 5.67
N LEU A 134 -0.51 -17.22 4.98
CA LEU A 134 0.45 -17.63 3.94
C LEU A 134 1.88 -17.87 4.44
N ASP A 135 2.12 -17.66 5.74
CA ASP A 135 3.44 -17.81 6.37
C ASP A 135 4.53 -17.04 5.60
N LEU A 136 4.27 -15.78 5.25
CA LEU A 136 5.19 -14.98 4.43
C LEU A 136 6.41 -14.54 5.25
N PRO A 137 7.65 -14.72 4.74
CA PRO A 137 8.88 -14.48 5.49
C PRO A 137 9.24 -12.99 5.50
N VAL A 138 8.51 -12.20 6.28
CA VAL A 138 8.76 -10.77 6.45
C VAL A 138 9.62 -10.54 7.69
N LYS A 139 10.71 -9.80 7.51
CA LYS A 139 11.57 -9.29 8.58
C LYS A 139 11.35 -7.79 8.71
N ASN A 140 10.62 -7.43 9.76
CA ASN A 140 10.35 -6.04 10.16
C ASN A 140 11.59 -5.36 10.75
N GLU A 141 11.45 -4.06 11.01
CA GLU A 141 12.49 -3.22 11.64
C GLU A 141 13.86 -3.39 10.96
N THR A 142 13.84 -3.54 9.63
CA THR A 142 15.03 -3.78 8.81
C THR A 142 15.02 -2.80 7.64
N HIS A 143 15.53 -1.58 7.88
CA HIS A 143 15.65 -0.59 6.84
C HIS A 143 16.77 -0.94 5.87
N VAL A 144 16.50 -0.87 4.56
CA VAL A 144 17.49 -1.09 3.50
C VAL A 144 18.01 0.26 3.02
N HIS A 145 19.25 0.59 3.34
CA HIS A 145 19.88 1.87 2.99
C HIS A 145 20.50 1.87 1.59
N MET A 146 20.97 0.70 1.14
CA MET A 146 21.71 0.59 -0.11
C MET A 146 21.58 -0.81 -0.71
N VAL A 147 21.47 -0.87 -2.04
CA VAL A 147 21.57 -2.10 -2.82
C VAL A 147 22.81 -1.97 -3.71
N GLU A 148 23.85 -2.75 -3.43
CA GLU A 148 25.08 -2.78 -4.23
C GLU A 148 25.11 -4.00 -5.16
N PRO A 149 25.53 -3.86 -6.43
CA PRO A 149 25.82 -5.00 -7.29
C PRO A 149 26.97 -5.85 -6.73
N ALA A 150 26.87 -7.16 -6.88
CA ALA A 150 27.92 -8.13 -6.56
C ALA A 150 28.04 -9.19 -7.66
N SER A 151 29.09 -10.03 -7.61
CA SER A 151 29.37 -11.04 -8.64
C SER A 151 28.21 -12.01 -8.91
N ASP A 152 27.44 -12.36 -7.86
CA ASP A 152 26.34 -13.32 -7.91
C ASP A 152 24.97 -12.70 -7.64
N GLY A 153 24.82 -11.38 -7.81
CA GLY A 153 23.57 -10.66 -7.64
C GLY A 153 23.75 -9.31 -6.95
N PHE A 154 23.15 -9.17 -5.78
CA PHE A 154 23.09 -7.92 -5.02
C PHE A 154 23.37 -8.17 -3.54
N ILE A 155 23.92 -7.15 -2.89
CA ILE A 155 24.05 -7.07 -1.45
C ILE A 155 23.18 -5.90 -0.97
N LEU A 156 22.30 -6.18 -0.03
CA LEU A 156 21.45 -5.20 0.62
C LEU A 156 22.06 -4.84 1.96
N HIS A 157 22.39 -3.57 2.16
CA HIS A 157 22.89 -3.04 3.42
C HIS A 157 21.73 -2.58 4.28
N THR A 158 21.68 -3.09 5.51
CA THR A 158 20.58 -2.82 6.44
C THR A 158 21.09 -2.50 7.84
N ASP A 159 20.21 -1.99 8.69
CA ASP A 159 20.50 -1.84 10.13
C ASP A 159 20.90 -3.16 10.81
N ASN A 160 20.41 -4.28 10.26
CA ASN A 160 20.58 -5.62 10.81
C ASN A 160 21.66 -6.43 10.08
N GLY A 161 22.61 -5.75 9.42
CA GLY A 161 23.69 -6.36 8.65
C GLY A 161 23.39 -6.47 7.17
N LYS A 162 24.12 -7.35 6.48
CA LYS A 162 24.05 -7.52 5.03
C LYS A 162 23.22 -8.73 4.65
N PHE A 163 22.37 -8.57 3.63
CA PHE A 163 21.66 -9.67 2.99
C PHE A 163 22.13 -9.82 1.55
N HIS A 164 22.28 -11.06 1.09
CA HIS A 164 22.70 -11.35 -0.28
C HIS A 164 21.52 -11.92 -1.06
N ALA A 165 21.29 -11.42 -2.28
CA ALA A 165 20.17 -11.84 -3.11
C ALA A 165 20.56 -11.93 -4.59
N ARG A 166 20.07 -12.95 -5.31
CA ARG A 166 20.26 -13.03 -6.79
C ARG A 166 19.43 -11.98 -7.52
N LYS A 167 18.26 -11.67 -6.99
CA LYS A 167 17.32 -10.66 -7.50
C LYS A 167 16.77 -9.82 -6.36
N VAL A 168 16.45 -8.58 -6.66
CA VAL A 168 15.80 -7.65 -5.73
C VAL A 168 14.52 -7.13 -6.35
N VAL A 169 13.43 -7.14 -5.57
CA VAL A 169 12.16 -6.50 -5.93
C VAL A 169 11.99 -5.28 -5.04
N LEU A 170 11.79 -4.11 -5.64
CA LEU A 170 11.50 -2.88 -4.90
C LEU A 170 9.98 -2.69 -4.82
N ALA A 171 9.43 -2.91 -3.63
CA ALA A 171 8.02 -2.75 -3.28
C ALA A 171 7.83 -1.64 -2.22
N THR A 172 8.66 -0.61 -2.28
CA THR A 172 8.81 0.49 -1.29
C THR A 172 7.71 1.56 -1.35
N GLY A 173 6.61 1.29 -2.07
CA GLY A 173 5.49 2.21 -2.22
C GLY A 173 5.86 3.59 -2.80
N ILE A 174 5.03 4.60 -2.51
CA ILE A 174 5.27 5.99 -2.93
C ILE A 174 6.55 6.54 -2.28
N GLN A 175 6.89 6.08 -1.08
CA GLN A 175 8.08 6.51 -0.33
C GLN A 175 9.38 6.22 -1.09
N GLY A 176 9.48 5.10 -1.81
CA GLY A 176 10.65 4.80 -2.64
C GLY A 176 10.61 5.35 -4.06
N GLY A 177 9.53 6.04 -4.46
CA GLY A 177 9.38 6.65 -5.79
C GLY A 177 10.12 7.99 -5.96
N GLY A 178 10.76 8.50 -4.90
CA GLY A 178 11.45 9.78 -4.90
C GLY A 178 11.46 10.40 -3.50
N ALA A 179 11.39 11.73 -3.44
CA ALA A 179 11.33 12.46 -2.18
C ALA A 179 9.96 13.08 -1.97
N TRP A 180 9.48 13.06 -0.72
CA TRP A 180 8.35 13.90 -0.30
C TRP A 180 8.71 15.37 -0.51
N HIS A 181 7.79 16.12 -1.11
CA HIS A 181 8.05 17.50 -1.52
C HIS A 181 7.29 18.50 -0.65
N THR A 182 8.05 19.27 0.13
CA THR A 182 7.57 20.48 0.81
C THR A 182 8.12 21.72 0.10
N PRO A 183 7.32 22.74 -0.23
CA PRO A 183 7.81 23.97 -0.85
C PRO A 183 8.80 24.73 0.04
N ASP A 184 9.78 25.40 -0.55
CA ASP A 184 10.88 26.02 0.22
C ASP A 184 10.41 27.14 1.16
N PHE A 185 9.39 27.90 0.79
CA PHE A 185 8.80 28.91 1.67
C PHE A 185 8.10 28.32 2.90
N ILE A 186 7.66 27.05 2.84
CA ILE A 186 7.16 26.31 4.01
C ILE A 186 8.34 25.76 4.83
N LYS A 187 9.39 25.24 4.16
CA LYS A 187 10.62 24.79 4.86
C LYS A 187 11.32 25.91 5.63
N ALA A 188 11.13 27.16 5.21
CA ALA A 188 11.63 28.33 5.93
C ALA A 188 10.91 28.62 7.25
N LEU A 189 9.74 28.02 7.50
CA LEU A 189 9.03 28.13 8.77
C LEU A 189 9.72 27.29 9.85
N PRO A 190 9.62 27.68 11.13
CA PRO A 190 10.01 26.82 12.24
C PRO A 190 9.37 25.43 12.12
N ARG A 191 10.16 24.37 12.29
CA ARG A 191 9.71 22.98 12.05
C ARG A 191 8.47 22.58 12.86
N HIS A 192 8.32 23.11 14.07
CA HIS A 192 7.15 22.84 14.92
C HIS A 192 5.84 23.49 14.42
N LEU A 193 5.89 24.33 13.37
CA LEU A 193 4.73 25.00 12.79
C LEU A 193 4.22 24.32 11.51
N TYR A 194 4.88 23.29 11.01
CA TYR A 194 4.42 22.57 9.81
C TYR A 194 4.79 21.09 9.84
N ALA A 195 3.91 20.27 9.24
CA ALA A 195 4.15 18.86 8.96
C ALA A 195 3.76 18.57 7.51
N HIS A 196 4.49 17.66 6.86
CA HIS A 196 4.07 17.07 5.60
C HIS A 196 3.08 15.93 5.88
N THR A 197 2.11 15.70 4.99
CA THR A 197 1.03 14.70 5.22
C THR A 197 1.51 13.25 5.27
N SER A 198 2.78 12.99 4.98
CA SER A 198 3.42 11.67 5.13
C SER A 198 3.99 11.44 6.53
N GLU A 199 3.93 12.45 7.39
CA GLU A 199 4.56 12.44 8.70
C GLU A 199 3.54 12.21 9.81
N ALA A 200 4.02 11.92 11.01
CA ALA A 200 3.21 12.06 12.21
C ALA A 200 2.86 13.55 12.40
N ILE A 201 1.59 13.81 12.69
CA ILE A 201 1.08 15.16 12.94
C ILE A 201 0.59 15.17 14.39
N ASP A 202 1.12 16.09 15.20
CA ASP A 202 0.64 16.31 16.57
C ASP A 202 -0.72 17.01 16.55
N VAL A 203 -1.77 16.23 16.35
CA VAL A 203 -3.16 16.74 16.30
C VAL A 203 -3.63 17.28 17.65
N ALA A 204 -3.07 16.80 18.76
CA ALA A 204 -3.41 17.33 20.09
C ALA A 204 -2.95 18.78 20.23
N GLY A 205 -1.76 19.11 19.71
CA GLY A 205 -1.25 20.47 19.62
C GLY A 205 -2.05 21.41 18.71
N LEU A 206 -2.89 20.85 17.82
CA LEU A 206 -3.75 21.61 16.90
C LEU A 206 -5.13 21.95 17.48
N LYS A 207 -5.45 21.48 18.68
CA LYS A 207 -6.73 21.78 19.33
C LYS A 207 -6.97 23.29 19.45
N ASP A 208 -8.17 23.72 19.09
CA ASP A 208 -8.61 25.12 19.05
C ASP A 208 -7.77 26.03 18.12
N LYS A 209 -6.90 25.46 17.27
CA LYS A 209 -6.07 26.21 16.32
C LYS A 209 -6.76 26.35 14.97
N ARG A 210 -6.31 27.36 14.23
CA ARG A 210 -6.64 27.56 12.81
C ARG A 210 -5.48 27.02 11.98
N VAL A 211 -5.74 26.03 11.15
CA VAL A 211 -4.69 25.27 10.45
C VAL A 211 -4.80 25.49 8.94
N GLY A 212 -3.70 25.88 8.31
CA GLY A 212 -3.59 25.95 6.85
C GLY A 212 -3.13 24.61 6.27
N VAL A 213 -3.84 24.10 5.26
CA VAL A 213 -3.48 22.90 4.51
C VAL A 213 -3.13 23.29 3.08
N LEU A 214 -1.88 23.07 2.68
CA LEU A 214 -1.40 23.41 1.34
C LEU A 214 -1.48 22.18 0.41
N GLY A 215 -2.45 22.19 -0.50
CA GLY A 215 -2.65 21.10 -1.46
C GLY A 215 -4.13 20.87 -1.79
N GLY A 216 -4.39 20.30 -2.97
CA GLY A 216 -5.75 19.99 -3.43
C GLY A 216 -5.95 18.54 -3.86
N GLY A 217 -5.06 17.64 -3.44
CA GLY A 217 -5.22 16.20 -3.62
C GLY A 217 -5.92 15.55 -2.43
N ALA A 218 -6.24 14.26 -2.53
CA ALA A 218 -6.96 13.52 -1.49
C ALA A 218 -6.34 13.66 -0.08
N SER A 219 -5.01 13.59 0.03
CA SER A 219 -4.31 13.73 1.31
C SER A 219 -4.57 15.08 2.00
N ALA A 220 -4.79 16.16 1.26
CA ALA A 220 -5.10 17.46 1.85
C ALA A 220 -6.47 17.44 2.54
N PHE A 221 -7.47 16.88 1.87
CA PHE A 221 -8.84 16.80 2.40
C PHE A 221 -8.94 15.79 3.55
N ASP A 222 -8.30 14.62 3.43
CA ASP A 222 -8.27 13.65 4.53
C ASP A 222 -7.65 14.24 5.80
N ASN A 223 -6.54 14.99 5.65
CA ASN A 223 -5.89 15.62 6.80
C ASN A 223 -6.72 16.79 7.35
N ALA A 224 -7.36 17.58 6.49
CA ALA A 224 -8.25 18.66 6.93
C ALA A 224 -9.40 18.12 7.78
N HIS A 225 -10.01 17.00 7.38
CA HIS A 225 -11.04 16.34 8.18
C HIS A 225 -10.47 15.75 9.47
N HIS A 226 -9.36 15.01 9.39
CA HIS A 226 -8.73 14.41 10.55
C HIS A 226 -8.37 15.41 11.66
N ILE A 227 -7.86 16.60 11.30
CA ILE A 227 -7.54 17.63 12.29
C ILE A 227 -8.79 18.31 12.86
N LEU A 228 -9.86 18.43 12.07
CA LEU A 228 -11.15 18.96 12.55
C LEU A 228 -11.78 18.00 13.56
N ASP A 229 -11.79 16.69 13.26
CA ASP A 229 -12.26 15.65 14.19
C ASP A 229 -11.46 15.63 15.49
N ALA A 230 -10.17 15.95 15.42
CA ALA A 230 -9.28 16.07 16.57
C ALA A 230 -9.46 17.36 17.37
N GLY A 231 -10.35 18.28 16.93
CA GLY A 231 -10.71 19.49 17.66
C GLY A 231 -9.96 20.76 17.23
N ALA A 232 -9.37 20.79 16.03
CA ALA A 232 -8.93 22.06 15.44
C ALA A 232 -10.15 22.99 15.22
N ALA A 233 -9.98 24.29 15.45
CA ALA A 233 -11.06 25.26 15.30
C ALA A 233 -11.43 25.48 13.82
N GLU A 234 -10.43 25.53 12.93
CA GLU A 234 -10.62 25.75 11.50
C GLU A 234 -9.57 25.01 10.67
N ALA A 235 -9.95 24.50 9.50
CA ALA A 235 -9.04 23.98 8.49
C ALA A 235 -9.23 24.75 7.17
N HIS A 236 -8.16 25.38 6.68
CA HIS A 236 -8.15 26.22 5.48
C HIS A 236 -7.35 25.54 4.37
N VAL A 237 -8.03 24.99 3.37
CA VAL A 237 -7.38 24.26 2.27
C VAL A 237 -7.03 25.23 1.13
N PHE A 238 -5.74 25.37 0.83
CA PHE A 238 -5.21 26.21 -0.24
C PHE A 238 -4.84 25.38 -1.46
N VAL A 239 -5.48 25.67 -2.59
CA VAL A 239 -5.30 24.95 -3.85
C VAL A 239 -4.83 25.93 -4.93
N ARG A 240 -3.80 25.53 -5.71
CA ARG A 240 -3.24 26.37 -6.79
C ARG A 240 -4.19 26.57 -7.97
N ARG A 241 -5.16 25.67 -8.16
CA ARG A 241 -6.12 25.71 -9.28
C ARG A 241 -7.32 26.58 -8.90
N LYS A 242 -7.91 27.25 -9.90
CA LYS A 242 -9.12 28.06 -9.74
C LYS A 242 -10.35 27.22 -9.42
N ASP A 243 -10.44 26.05 -10.05
CA ASP A 243 -11.56 25.12 -9.92
C ASP A 243 -11.06 23.74 -9.48
N LEU A 244 -11.84 23.07 -8.62
CA LEU A 244 -11.59 21.70 -8.21
C LEU A 244 -12.03 20.73 -9.31
N PRO A 245 -11.23 19.68 -9.62
CA PRO A 245 -11.66 18.65 -10.54
C PRO A 245 -12.92 17.96 -10.01
N ARG A 246 -13.84 17.62 -10.91
CA ARG A 246 -15.10 16.92 -10.60
C ARG A 246 -15.17 15.52 -11.20
N VAL A 247 -14.29 15.24 -12.16
CA VAL A 247 -14.21 13.96 -12.86
C VAL A 247 -12.88 13.31 -12.53
N ASN A 248 -12.91 12.05 -12.13
CA ASN A 248 -11.71 11.28 -11.85
C ASN A 248 -11.37 10.37 -13.04
N PRO A 249 -10.48 10.78 -13.97
CA PRO A 249 -10.15 9.97 -15.14
C PRO A 249 -9.42 8.68 -14.77
N ILE A 250 -8.76 8.64 -13.60
CA ILE A 250 -8.01 7.48 -13.11
C ILE A 250 -8.96 6.32 -12.75
N ARG A 251 -10.23 6.58 -12.45
CA ARG A 251 -11.24 5.52 -12.24
C ARG A 251 -11.40 4.61 -13.44
N HIS A 252 -11.05 5.08 -14.65
CA HIS A 252 -11.08 4.23 -15.83
C HIS A 252 -10.08 3.06 -15.75
N MET A 253 -9.00 3.19 -14.97
CA MET A 253 -8.05 2.09 -14.74
C MET A 253 -8.66 0.92 -13.94
N GLU A 254 -9.75 1.15 -13.22
CA GLU A 254 -10.46 0.13 -12.43
C GLU A 254 -11.15 -0.91 -13.34
N GLN A 255 -11.41 -0.56 -14.59
CA GLN A 255 -11.89 -1.51 -15.59
C GLN A 255 -10.70 -2.40 -16.00
N ALA A 256 -10.78 -3.69 -15.65
CA ALA A 256 -9.69 -4.69 -15.66
C ALA A 256 -8.92 -4.88 -16.99
N GLY A 257 -9.22 -4.13 -18.05
CA GLY A 257 -8.49 -4.17 -19.32
C GLY A 257 -7.25 -3.29 -19.37
N LEU A 258 -7.22 -2.14 -18.68
CA LEU A 258 -6.17 -1.13 -18.89
C LEU A 258 -4.86 -1.49 -18.16
N ILE A 259 -4.91 -1.74 -16.85
CA ILE A 259 -3.71 -2.06 -16.05
C ILE A 259 -2.91 -3.24 -16.61
N PRO A 260 -3.51 -4.43 -16.87
CA PRO A 260 -2.73 -5.58 -17.35
C PRO A 260 -2.24 -5.42 -18.80
N ARG A 261 -2.81 -4.50 -19.58
CA ARG A 261 -2.41 -4.25 -20.98
C ARG A 261 -1.59 -2.99 -21.16
N PHE A 262 -1.44 -2.16 -20.14
CA PHE A 262 -0.65 -0.93 -20.20
C PHE A 262 0.78 -1.17 -20.73
N PRO A 263 1.50 -2.26 -20.37
CA PRO A 263 2.82 -2.54 -20.93
C PRO A 263 2.82 -2.74 -22.45
N ALA A 264 1.72 -3.22 -23.03
CA ALA A 264 1.58 -3.47 -24.46
C ALA A 264 1.25 -2.22 -25.30
N LEU A 265 0.91 -1.10 -24.65
CA LEU A 265 0.70 0.18 -25.35
C LEU A 265 2.03 0.72 -25.90
N SER A 266 1.96 1.48 -27.00
CA SER A 266 3.12 2.22 -27.50
C SER A 266 3.58 3.27 -26.49
N ASP A 267 4.85 3.68 -26.52
CA ASP A 267 5.33 4.73 -25.61
C ASP A 267 4.58 6.06 -25.79
N ALA A 268 4.16 6.36 -27.03
CA ALA A 268 3.33 7.52 -27.34
C ALA A 268 1.96 7.43 -26.66
N ASP A 269 1.30 6.26 -26.71
CA ASP A 269 0.00 6.04 -26.05
C ASP A 269 0.14 6.07 -24.53
N LYS A 270 1.19 5.43 -23.99
CA LYS A 270 1.51 5.48 -22.54
C LYS A 270 1.66 6.93 -22.10
N TYR A 271 2.42 7.73 -22.85
CA TYR A 271 2.60 9.15 -22.56
C TYR A 271 1.27 9.93 -22.66
N ALA A 272 0.49 9.70 -23.71
CA ALA A 272 -0.79 10.38 -23.90
C ALA A 272 -1.78 10.09 -22.75
N VAL A 273 -1.88 8.82 -22.33
CA VAL A 273 -2.73 8.39 -21.20
C VAL A 273 -2.27 9.04 -19.89
N ILE A 274 -0.98 8.96 -19.56
CA ILE A 274 -0.44 9.50 -18.31
C ILE A 274 -0.52 11.04 -18.28
N SER A 275 -0.22 11.69 -19.40
CA SER A 275 -0.35 13.14 -19.57
C SER A 275 -1.80 13.61 -19.37
N HIS A 276 -2.76 12.87 -19.94
CA HIS A 276 -4.19 13.13 -19.70
C HIS A 276 -4.55 12.99 -18.22
N PHE A 277 -4.11 11.92 -17.55
CA PHE A 277 -4.36 11.73 -16.11
C PHE A 277 -3.82 12.87 -15.25
N PHE A 278 -2.58 13.32 -15.50
CA PHE A 278 -1.99 14.42 -14.73
C PHE A 278 -2.65 15.78 -15.00
N ARG A 279 -3.15 16.00 -16.23
CA ARG A 279 -3.85 17.23 -16.59
C ARG A 279 -5.15 17.41 -15.81
N PHE A 280 -5.98 16.37 -15.75
CA PHE A 280 -7.30 16.42 -15.10
C PHE A 280 -7.23 16.10 -13.61
N ASN A 281 -6.28 15.25 -13.19
CA ASN A 281 -6.00 14.87 -11.81
C ASN A 281 -7.20 14.24 -11.07
N GLN A 282 -6.96 13.75 -9.84
CA GLN A 282 -8.03 13.24 -9.00
C GLN A 282 -8.80 14.39 -8.32
N PRO A 283 -10.15 14.31 -8.24
CA PRO A 283 -10.97 15.22 -7.45
C PRO A 283 -10.69 15.08 -5.95
N PRO A 284 -11.10 16.07 -5.13
CA PRO A 284 -11.26 15.88 -3.70
C PRO A 284 -12.09 14.65 -3.37
N THR A 285 -11.92 14.12 -2.17
CA THR A 285 -12.77 13.03 -1.68
C THR A 285 -14.19 13.51 -1.43
N ASN A 286 -15.15 12.79 -2.00
CA ASN A 286 -16.57 13.07 -1.76
C ASN A 286 -17.04 12.55 -0.39
N ASP A 287 -16.33 11.57 0.18
CA ASP A 287 -16.71 10.86 1.41
C ASP A 287 -16.26 11.57 2.70
N THR A 288 -15.57 12.70 2.56
CA THR A 288 -14.96 13.44 3.68
C THR A 288 -15.85 14.58 4.16
N PHE A 289 -16.95 14.85 3.46
CA PHE A 289 -17.94 15.87 3.78
C PHE A 289 -19.27 15.19 4.09
N GLY A 290 -19.32 14.47 5.22
CA GLY A 290 -20.52 13.85 5.78
C GLY A 290 -20.72 14.33 7.20
#